data_AF-A0AAJ5D0T4-F1
#
_entry.id   AF-A0AAJ5D0T4-F1
#
_cell.length_a   1.000
_cell.length_b   1.000
_cell.length_c   1.000
_cell.angle_alpha   90.00
_cell.angle_beta   90.00
_cell.angle_gamma   90.00
#
_symmetry.space_group_name_H-M   'P 1'
#
loop_
_entity.id
_entity.type
_entity.pdbx_description
1 polymer ?
#
loop_
_entity_poly.entity_id
_entity_poly.type
_entity_poly.pdbx_seq_one_letter_code
_entity_poly.pdbx_strand_id
1 'polypeptide(L)'
;MRTSHRMLTGKTGRGCVCAGRVAALVLFTVGACAQSFAAGSGLGAGHRDDAMSPATTDEGQARSATDMDAEFLAAAVGFSRDQIAASRVIAHETGNSEIRAYAGRMSLEHEKLAEALHSLSMRHSIETPNAPPNQSNLNEMASKQLPAVDRHYLSVAGSAALRRIILVYEDEAKHGREADIRKFATSALTTLHRELSMAQALEKKVFPNQ
;
A
#
# COMPACT_ATOMS: atom_id res chain seq x y z
N MET A 1 -12.42 58.12 -43.21
CA MET A 1 -11.36 57.21 -43.71
C MET A 1 -11.78 55.80 -43.32
N ARG A 2 -12.23 54.97 -44.28
CA ARG A 2 -11.43 53.91 -44.93
C ARG A 2 -10.86 52.92 -43.89
N THR A 3 -11.08 51.61 -43.88
CA THR A 3 -11.73 50.69 -44.84
C THR A 3 -11.90 49.35 -44.13
N SER A 4 -13.00 48.65 -44.37
CA SER A 4 -13.20 47.24 -44.03
C SER A 4 -12.26 46.32 -44.81
N HIS A 5 -11.83 45.21 -44.21
CA HIS A 5 -11.53 43.94 -44.89
C HIS A 5 -11.98 42.81 -43.94
N ARG A 6 -13.07 42.10 -44.29
CA ARG A 6 -13.11 40.80 -45.00
C ARG A 6 -12.59 39.64 -44.13
N MET A 7 -13.18 38.46 -44.07
CA MET A 7 -14.44 37.86 -44.54
C MET A 7 -14.27 36.34 -44.27
N LEU A 8 -15.38 35.63 -43.99
CA LEU A 8 -15.67 34.23 -44.42
C LEU A 8 -14.73 33.13 -43.87
N THR A 9 -15.08 31.90 -43.51
CA THR A 9 -16.20 30.97 -43.70
C THR A 9 -15.80 29.76 -42.84
N GLY A 10 -16.66 29.18 -42.00
CA GLY A 10 -17.47 28.01 -42.36
C GLY A 10 -16.66 26.79 -42.80
N LYS A 11 -16.61 25.71 -42.00
CA LYS A 11 -16.97 24.34 -42.43
C LYS A 11 -17.01 23.33 -41.28
N THR A 12 -18.02 22.49 -41.39
CA THR A 12 -18.41 21.26 -40.69
C THR A 12 -17.34 20.16 -40.59
N GLY A 13 -17.47 19.28 -39.59
CA GLY A 13 -16.86 17.94 -39.64
C GLY A 13 -17.24 17.03 -38.47
N ARG A 14 -18.35 16.30 -38.58
CA ARG A 14 -18.63 15.06 -37.81
C ARG A 14 -17.65 13.99 -38.29
N GLY A 15 -17.10 13.21 -37.37
CA GLY A 15 -16.30 12.02 -37.66
C GLY A 15 -16.42 10.99 -36.56
N CYS A 16 -17.50 10.20 -36.63
CA CYS A 16 -17.62 8.92 -35.93
C CYS A 16 -16.72 7.91 -36.65
N VAL A 17 -15.83 7.21 -35.93
CA VAL A 17 -15.16 6.02 -36.48
C VAL A 17 -15.15 4.93 -35.42
N CYS A 18 -15.50 3.74 -35.92
CA CYS A 18 -15.98 2.56 -35.25
C CYS A 18 -14.92 1.74 -34.51
N ALA A 19 -15.46 0.98 -33.56
CA ALA A 19 -15.16 -0.40 -33.18
C ALA A 19 -14.06 -1.17 -33.94
N GLY A 20 -13.24 -1.88 -33.16
CA GLY A 20 -12.44 -3.00 -33.64
C GLY A 20 -11.83 -3.80 -32.48
N ARG A 21 -12.62 -4.69 -31.86
CA ARG A 21 -12.09 -5.76 -30.98
C ARG A 21 -11.63 -6.90 -31.88
N VAL A 22 -10.33 -7.21 -31.89
CA VAL A 22 -9.83 -8.46 -32.48
C VAL A 22 -9.43 -9.39 -31.34
N ALA A 23 -10.26 -10.41 -31.14
CA ALA A 23 -9.89 -11.61 -30.39
C ALA A 23 -9.13 -12.53 -31.35
N ALA A 24 -7.94 -12.98 -30.95
CA ALA A 24 -7.22 -14.06 -31.63
C ALA A 24 -6.92 -15.16 -30.62
N LEU A 25 -7.72 -16.21 -30.71
CA LEU A 25 -7.56 -17.53 -30.11
C LEU A 25 -6.47 -18.27 -30.88
N VAL A 26 -5.45 -18.79 -30.20
CA VAL A 26 -4.52 -19.78 -30.78
C VAL A 26 -4.43 -20.96 -29.82
N LEU A 27 -4.98 -22.09 -30.28
CA LEU A 27 -4.83 -23.45 -29.77
C LEU A 27 -3.63 -24.14 -30.44
N PHE A 28 -3.28 -25.33 -29.92
CA PHE A 28 -2.24 -26.32 -30.34
C PHE A 28 -0.92 -26.17 -29.55
N THR A 29 -0.31 -27.20 -28.94
CA THR A 29 -0.40 -28.66 -29.09
C THR A 29 0.12 -29.40 -27.84
N VAL A 30 -0.36 -30.63 -27.67
CA VAL A 30 0.09 -31.66 -26.73
C VAL A 30 1.48 -32.20 -27.13
N GLY A 31 2.39 -32.33 -26.17
CA GLY A 31 3.67 -33.04 -26.33
C GLY A 31 3.93 -33.95 -25.14
N ALA A 32 3.51 -35.21 -25.25
CA ALA A 32 3.90 -36.29 -24.36
C ALA A 32 5.34 -36.73 -24.69
N CYS A 33 6.19 -36.91 -23.67
CA CYS A 33 7.43 -37.65 -23.82
C CYS A 33 7.68 -38.55 -22.60
N ALA A 34 8.30 -39.68 -22.90
CA ALA A 34 8.24 -40.96 -22.20
C ALA A 34 8.82 -41.00 -20.78
N GLN A 35 8.30 -41.97 -20.04
CA GLN A 35 8.76 -42.49 -18.76
C GLN A 35 10.12 -43.18 -18.93
N SER A 36 10.95 -43.18 -17.89
CA SER A 36 11.99 -44.19 -17.69
C SER A 36 12.00 -44.62 -16.23
N PHE A 37 11.66 -45.90 -16.05
CA PHE A 37 11.85 -46.67 -14.83
C PHE A 37 13.32 -47.09 -14.72
N ALA A 38 13.90 -47.00 -13.53
CA ALA A 38 15.02 -47.84 -13.14
C ALA A 38 14.81 -48.28 -11.69
N ALA A 39 14.48 -49.57 -11.54
CA ALA A 39 14.44 -50.27 -10.26
C ALA A 39 15.86 -50.71 -9.88
N GLY A 40 16.25 -50.47 -8.64
CA GLY A 40 17.45 -51.05 -8.03
C GLY A 40 17.15 -51.43 -6.59
N SER A 41 16.96 -52.73 -6.33
CA SER A 41 16.86 -53.29 -4.98
C SER A 41 18.25 -53.66 -4.47
N GLY A 42 18.61 -53.18 -3.29
CA GLY A 42 19.79 -53.62 -2.54
C GLY A 42 19.45 -53.69 -1.06
N LEU A 43 19.34 -54.92 -0.54
CA LEU A 43 19.20 -55.23 0.88
C LEU A 43 20.56 -55.07 1.58
N GLY A 44 20.59 -54.31 2.67
CA GLY A 44 21.71 -54.24 3.59
C GLY A 44 21.21 -53.83 4.97
N ALA A 45 21.09 -54.79 5.87
CA ALA A 45 20.74 -54.59 7.28
C ALA A 45 21.94 -54.04 8.06
N GLY A 46 21.70 -53.05 8.92
CA GLY A 46 22.74 -52.47 9.79
C GLY A 46 22.24 -51.31 10.66
N HIS A 47 21.51 -51.65 11.73
CA HIS A 47 21.51 -51.06 13.08
C HIS A 47 22.13 -49.66 13.30
N ARG A 48 21.31 -48.69 13.75
CA ARG A 48 21.54 -47.84 14.95
C ARG A 48 20.43 -46.81 15.18
N ASP A 49 20.26 -46.52 16.46
CA ASP A 49 19.09 -45.98 17.14
C ASP A 49 18.88 -44.45 16.99
N ASP A 50 17.64 -44.06 17.31
CA ASP A 50 17.18 -42.79 17.87
C ASP A 50 17.99 -41.52 17.61
N ALA A 51 17.44 -40.65 16.77
CA ALA A 51 17.44 -39.21 17.04
C ALA A 51 16.26 -38.56 16.31
N MET A 52 15.12 -38.49 17.01
CA MET A 52 14.12 -37.46 16.78
C MET A 52 14.82 -36.11 16.92
N SER A 53 15.25 -35.51 15.81
CA SER A 53 15.64 -34.10 15.80
C SER A 53 14.44 -33.31 16.32
N PRO A 54 14.59 -32.52 17.40
CA PRO A 54 13.55 -31.59 17.75
C PRO A 54 13.47 -30.59 16.59
N ALA A 55 12.31 -30.52 15.96
CA ALA A 55 11.93 -29.32 15.24
C ALA A 55 12.04 -28.18 16.24
N THR A 56 13.13 -27.41 16.17
CA THR A 56 13.25 -26.16 16.90
C THR A 56 12.14 -25.27 16.37
N THR A 57 11.06 -25.23 17.13
CA THR A 57 10.04 -24.22 17.01
C THR A 57 10.75 -22.94 17.43
N ASP A 58 11.19 -22.17 16.44
CA ASP A 58 11.70 -20.81 16.63
C ASP A 58 10.51 -19.90 16.96
N GLU A 59 9.98 -20.07 18.17
CA GLU A 59 9.15 -19.06 18.80
C GLU A 59 10.00 -18.38 19.88
N GLY A 60 10.41 -17.15 19.59
CA GLY A 60 10.95 -16.24 20.60
C GLY A 60 12.44 -15.98 20.52
N GLN A 61 13.03 -15.88 19.32
CA GLN A 61 14.29 -15.13 19.20
C GLN A 61 14.00 -13.68 19.61
N ALA A 62 14.53 -13.27 20.76
CA ALA A 62 14.39 -11.90 21.26
C ALA A 62 14.89 -10.94 20.17
N ARG A 63 13.97 -10.16 19.58
CA ARG A 63 14.31 -9.18 18.54
C ARG A 63 15.36 -8.24 19.10
N SER A 64 16.42 -7.98 18.31
CA SER A 64 17.36 -6.96 18.74
C SER A 64 16.64 -5.60 18.69
N ALA A 65 16.95 -4.71 19.61
CA ALA A 65 16.27 -3.42 19.67
C ALA A 65 16.53 -2.56 18.40
N THR A 66 17.62 -2.84 17.66
CA THR A 66 17.90 -2.22 16.35
C THR A 66 17.02 -2.77 15.23
N ASP A 67 16.62 -4.05 15.30
CA ASP A 67 15.68 -4.62 14.33
C ASP A 67 14.32 -3.92 14.45
N MET A 68 13.93 -3.53 15.67
CA MET A 68 12.67 -2.83 15.93
C MET A 68 12.63 -1.42 15.35
N ASP A 69 13.68 -0.60 15.53
CA ASP A 69 13.72 0.75 14.94
C ASP A 69 13.65 0.66 13.40
N ALA A 70 14.35 -0.32 12.80
CA ALA A 70 14.36 -0.53 11.36
C ALA A 70 12.99 -1.00 10.82
N GLU A 71 12.35 -1.95 11.51
CA GLU A 71 10.99 -2.40 11.19
C GLU A 71 9.98 -1.27 11.33
N PHE A 72 10.07 -0.46 12.40
CA PHE A 72 9.24 0.72 12.60
C PHE A 72 9.41 1.71 11.45
N LEU A 73 10.64 2.09 11.12
CA LEU A 73 10.91 3.06 10.06
C LEU A 73 10.41 2.53 8.71
N ALA A 74 10.64 1.26 8.39
CA ALA A 74 10.15 0.64 7.17
C ALA A 74 8.62 0.66 7.09
N ALA A 75 7.93 0.28 8.17
CA ALA A 75 6.47 0.28 8.25
C ALA A 75 5.89 1.70 8.16
N ALA A 76 6.46 2.66 8.89
CA ALA A 76 5.98 4.04 8.95
C ALA A 76 6.21 4.79 7.62
N VAL A 77 7.35 4.58 6.96
CA VAL A 77 7.63 5.14 5.63
C VAL A 77 6.68 4.55 4.59
N GLY A 78 6.53 3.22 4.60
CA GLY A 78 5.62 2.53 3.68
C GLY A 78 4.17 2.98 3.84
N PHE A 79 3.70 3.08 5.08
CA PHE A 79 2.36 3.58 5.38
C PHE A 79 2.16 5.01 4.88
N SER A 80 3.07 5.94 5.23
CA SER A 80 2.96 7.35 4.81
C SER A 80 2.95 7.49 3.29
N ARG A 81 3.80 6.75 2.58
CA ARG A 81 3.81 6.70 1.12
C ARG A 81 2.47 6.26 0.54
N ASP A 82 1.90 5.18 1.07
CA ASP A 82 0.64 4.62 0.57
C ASP A 82 -0.55 5.56 0.87
N GLN A 83 -0.56 6.24 2.03
CA GLN A 83 -1.55 7.28 2.35
C GLN A 83 -1.49 8.43 1.34
N ILE A 84 -0.31 8.99 1.10
CA ILE A 84 -0.13 10.11 0.16
C ILE A 84 -0.65 9.73 -1.23
N ALA A 85 -0.23 8.57 -1.74
CA ALA A 85 -0.61 8.12 -3.07
C ALA A 85 -2.12 7.87 -3.19
N ALA A 86 -2.72 7.14 -2.23
CA ALA A 86 -4.15 6.85 -2.24
C ALA A 86 -5.00 8.11 -2.06
N SER A 87 -4.59 9.03 -1.18
CA SER A 87 -5.27 10.31 -0.95
C SER A 87 -5.25 11.20 -2.19
N ARG A 88 -4.16 11.22 -2.96
CA ARG A 88 -4.10 11.95 -4.23
C ARG A 88 -5.05 11.37 -5.27
N VAL A 89 -5.11 10.04 -5.41
CA VAL A 89 -6.05 9.39 -6.35
C VAL A 89 -7.49 9.68 -5.97
N ILE A 90 -7.90 9.40 -4.72
CA ILE A 90 -9.30 9.59 -4.31
C ILE A 90 -9.74 11.05 -4.42
N ALA A 91 -8.81 12.00 -4.23
CA ALA A 91 -9.10 13.42 -4.35
C ALA A 91 -9.52 13.83 -5.77
N HIS A 92 -9.26 13.02 -6.80
CA HIS A 92 -9.77 13.22 -8.15
C HIS A 92 -11.04 12.40 -8.42
N GLU A 93 -11.11 11.17 -7.91
CA GLU A 93 -12.15 10.19 -8.26
C GLU A 93 -13.45 10.31 -7.43
N THR A 94 -13.37 10.74 -6.17
CA THR A 94 -14.53 10.68 -5.26
C THR A 94 -15.64 11.68 -5.63
N GLY A 95 -16.90 11.27 -5.68
CA GLY A 95 -18.03 12.20 -5.77
C GLY A 95 -18.34 12.92 -4.45
N ASN A 96 -17.69 12.55 -3.35
CA ASN A 96 -18.04 12.96 -1.99
C ASN A 96 -17.08 14.04 -1.46
N SER A 97 -17.61 15.22 -1.15
CA SER A 97 -16.82 16.35 -0.65
C SER A 97 -16.15 16.08 0.71
N GLU A 98 -16.75 15.26 1.57
CA GLU A 98 -16.20 14.91 2.88
C GLU A 98 -14.98 13.99 2.73
N ILE A 99 -15.06 13.00 1.84
CA ILE A 99 -13.94 12.11 1.52
C ILE A 99 -12.81 12.90 0.88
N ARG A 100 -13.14 13.82 -0.04
CA ARG A 100 -12.16 14.70 -0.68
C ARG A 100 -11.44 15.60 0.33
N ALA A 101 -12.17 16.20 1.26
CA ALA A 101 -11.60 17.04 2.31
C ALA A 101 -10.71 16.23 3.26
N TYR A 102 -11.14 15.04 3.64
CA TYR A 102 -10.36 14.13 4.47
C TYR A 102 -9.07 13.68 3.76
N ALA A 103 -9.14 13.31 2.48
CA ALA A 103 -7.99 12.94 1.68
C ALA A 103 -6.95 14.07 1.55
N GLY A 104 -7.40 15.31 1.36
CA GLY A 104 -6.51 16.47 1.36
C GLY A 104 -5.72 16.62 2.67
N ARG A 105 -6.35 16.36 3.82
CA ARG A 105 -5.67 16.37 5.13
C ARG A 105 -4.68 15.22 5.27
N MET A 106 -5.09 14.00 4.93
CA MET A 106 -4.24 12.81 5.01
C MET A 106 -2.97 12.96 4.16
N SER A 107 -3.08 13.43 2.91
CA SER A 107 -1.89 13.65 2.06
C SER A 107 -0.91 14.63 2.72
N LEU A 108 -1.41 15.77 3.22
CA LEU A 108 -0.56 16.81 3.81
C LEU A 108 0.13 16.37 5.11
N GLU A 109 -0.60 15.71 6.00
CA GLU A 109 -0.04 15.26 7.28
C GLU A 109 0.98 14.13 7.07
N HIS A 110 0.69 13.19 6.17
CA HIS A 110 1.63 12.10 5.86
C HIS A 110 2.85 12.55 5.07
N GLU A 111 2.78 13.61 4.27
CA GLU A 111 3.97 14.24 3.66
C GLU A 111 4.94 14.75 4.73
N LYS A 112 4.43 15.40 5.79
CA LYS A 112 5.25 15.86 6.92
C LYS A 112 5.86 14.70 7.70
N LEU A 113 5.08 13.63 7.94
CA LEU A 113 5.58 12.43 8.60
C LEU A 113 6.67 11.74 7.78
N ALA A 114 6.48 11.63 6.45
CA ALA A 114 7.46 11.01 5.56
C ALA A 114 8.80 11.76 5.56
N GLU A 115 8.79 13.09 5.52
CA GLU A 115 10.01 13.90 5.59
C GLU A 115 10.78 13.69 6.91
N ALA A 116 10.06 13.66 8.03
CA ALA A 116 10.65 13.40 9.34
C ALA A 116 11.23 11.99 9.45
N LEU A 117 10.51 10.98 8.94
CA LEU A 117 10.96 9.58 8.89
C LEU A 117 12.19 9.40 8.01
N HIS A 118 12.25 10.06 6.86
CA HIS A 118 13.42 10.06 5.99
C HIS A 118 14.63 10.66 6.72
N SER A 119 14.45 11.80 7.40
CA SER A 119 15.51 12.43 8.21
C SER A 119 16.04 11.52 9.33
N LEU A 120 15.16 10.77 10.00
CA LEU A 120 15.54 9.80 11.04
C LEU A 120 16.30 8.61 10.46
N SER A 121 15.81 8.06 9.33
CA SER A 121 16.45 6.95 8.63
C SER A 121 17.88 7.29 8.23
N MET A 122 18.09 8.47 7.64
CA MET A 122 19.42 8.96 7.25
C MET A 122 20.35 9.19 8.45
N ARG A 123 19.84 9.78 9.53
CA ARG A 123 20.62 10.05 10.75
C ARG A 123 21.19 8.79 11.37
N HIS A 124 20.39 7.72 11.39
CA HIS A 124 20.76 6.45 11.99
C HIS A 124 21.35 5.44 11.01
N SER A 125 21.53 5.85 9.74
CA SER A 125 22.00 4.97 8.65
C SER A 125 21.16 3.70 8.51
N ILE A 126 19.85 3.81 8.79
CA ILE A 126 18.89 2.73 8.64
C ILE A 126 18.30 2.84 7.24
N GLU A 127 18.52 1.83 6.42
CA GLU A 127 17.89 1.77 5.09
C GLU A 127 16.41 1.45 5.22
N THR A 128 15.57 2.28 4.59
CA THR A 128 14.14 1.98 4.45
C THR A 128 13.84 1.55 3.01
N PRO A 129 12.93 0.58 2.80
CA PRO A 129 12.62 0.11 1.46
C PRO A 129 12.13 1.25 0.56
N ASN A 130 12.89 1.58 -0.49
CA ASN A 130 12.46 2.48 -1.56
C ASN A 130 11.54 1.76 -2.56
N ALA A 131 10.50 1.11 -2.03
CA ALA A 131 9.48 0.48 -2.85
C ALA A 131 8.51 1.56 -3.38
N PRO A 132 7.96 1.38 -4.60
CA PRO A 132 6.85 2.20 -5.04
C PRO A 132 5.65 2.04 -4.07
N PRO A 133 4.70 2.98 -4.08
CA PRO A 133 3.41 2.77 -3.42
C PRO A 133 2.76 1.47 -3.91
N ASN A 134 1.84 0.91 -3.13
CA ASN A 134 1.11 -0.29 -3.54
C ASN A 134 0.33 -0.06 -4.85
N GLN A 135 0.94 -0.41 -5.98
CA GLN A 135 0.41 -0.16 -7.32
C GLN A 135 -0.89 -0.93 -7.57
N SER A 136 -1.06 -2.10 -6.95
CA SER A 136 -2.30 -2.86 -7.06
C SER A 136 -3.46 -2.05 -6.47
N ASN A 137 -3.28 -1.49 -5.26
CA ASN A 137 -4.30 -0.63 -4.64
C ASN A 137 -4.60 0.60 -5.49
N LEU A 138 -3.57 1.28 -6.02
CA LEU A 138 -3.79 2.47 -6.86
C LEU A 138 -4.53 2.14 -8.16
N ASN A 139 -4.18 1.04 -8.83
CA ASN A 139 -4.87 0.59 -10.04
C ASN A 139 -6.31 0.17 -9.75
N GLU A 140 -6.54 -0.49 -8.63
CA GLU A 140 -7.89 -0.83 -8.16
C GLU A 140 -8.73 0.42 -7.86
N MET A 141 -8.14 1.45 -7.26
CA MET A 141 -8.84 2.71 -7.03
C MET A 141 -9.22 3.39 -8.34
N ALA A 142 -8.28 3.48 -9.29
CA ALA A 142 -8.50 4.12 -10.58
C ALA A 142 -9.51 3.40 -11.49
N SER A 143 -9.75 2.10 -11.25
CA SER A 143 -10.67 1.29 -12.06
C SER A 143 -12.06 1.12 -11.44
N LYS A 144 -12.25 1.41 -10.16
CA LYS A 144 -13.54 1.26 -9.47
C LYS A 144 -14.43 2.49 -9.70
N GLN A 145 -15.72 2.23 -9.86
CA GLN A 145 -16.76 3.27 -9.91
C GLN A 145 -17.22 3.65 -8.49
N LEU A 146 -17.86 4.81 -8.35
CA LEU A 146 -18.52 5.21 -7.10
C LEU A 146 -19.65 4.23 -6.75
N PRO A 147 -19.88 3.90 -5.47
CA PRO A 147 -19.12 4.28 -4.26
C PRO A 147 -18.01 3.28 -3.89
N ALA A 148 -17.63 2.36 -4.78
CA ALA A 148 -16.64 1.31 -4.48
C ALA A 148 -15.22 1.89 -4.31
N VAL A 149 -14.88 2.94 -5.06
CA VAL A 149 -13.60 3.65 -4.92
C VAL A 149 -13.45 4.32 -3.55
N ASP A 150 -14.53 4.91 -3.02
CA ASP A 150 -14.58 5.51 -1.68
C ASP A 150 -14.32 4.47 -0.58
N ARG A 151 -14.95 3.30 -0.68
CA ARG A 151 -14.71 2.18 0.25
C ARG A 151 -13.28 1.68 0.18
N HIS A 152 -12.74 1.55 -1.03
CA HIS A 152 -11.37 1.08 -1.20
C HIS A 152 -10.37 2.07 -0.59
N TYR A 153 -10.58 3.38 -0.79
CA TYR A 153 -9.78 4.39 -0.13
C TYR A 153 -9.81 4.27 1.40
N LEU A 154 -11.00 4.07 2.01
CA LEU A 154 -11.09 3.86 3.47
C LEU A 154 -10.50 2.52 3.93
N SER A 155 -10.26 1.54 3.06
CA SER A 155 -9.48 0.35 3.44
C SER A 155 -7.99 0.67 3.62
N VAL A 156 -7.49 1.69 2.91
CA VAL A 156 -6.11 2.16 2.98
C VAL A 156 -5.95 3.21 4.08
N ALA A 157 -6.85 4.21 4.12
CA ALA A 157 -6.74 5.40 4.97
C ALA A 157 -7.73 5.43 6.15
N GLY A 158 -8.64 4.47 6.23
CA GLY A 158 -9.71 4.47 7.24
C GLY A 158 -9.26 3.98 8.61
N SER A 159 -10.24 3.86 9.50
CA SER A 159 -10.01 3.64 10.93
C SER A 159 -9.29 2.32 11.22
N ALA A 160 -9.53 1.28 10.41
CA ALA A 160 -8.85 -0.01 10.57
C ALA A 160 -7.36 0.06 10.22
N ALA A 161 -6.97 0.82 9.20
CA ALA A 161 -5.58 1.00 8.82
C ALA A 161 -4.85 1.88 9.86
N LEU A 162 -5.50 2.96 10.30
CA LEU A 162 -4.97 3.87 11.32
C LEU A 162 -4.77 3.17 12.67
N ARG A 163 -5.69 2.31 13.12
CA ARG A 163 -5.48 1.52 14.34
C ARG A 163 -4.25 0.62 14.24
N ARG A 164 -4.03 -0.04 13.10
CA ARG A 164 -2.87 -0.92 12.90
C ARG A 164 -1.56 -0.15 12.97
N ILE A 165 -1.45 1.00 12.29
CA ILE A 165 -0.21 1.78 12.33
C ILE A 165 0.02 2.41 13.71
N ILE A 166 -1.04 2.81 14.42
CA ILE A 166 -0.92 3.32 15.81
C ILE A 166 -0.25 2.29 16.71
N LEU A 167 -0.58 1.00 16.59
CA LEU A 167 0.09 -0.05 17.38
C LEU A 167 1.59 -0.11 17.12
N VAL A 168 2.02 0.06 15.86
CA VAL A 168 3.43 0.10 15.47
C VAL A 168 4.13 1.32 16.08
N TYR A 169 3.48 2.49 16.07
CA TYR A 169 4.00 3.70 16.71
C TYR A 169 4.05 3.60 18.24
N GLU A 170 3.07 2.95 18.86
CA GLU A 170 3.06 2.73 20.31
C GLU A 170 4.16 1.76 20.75
N ASP A 171 4.41 0.71 19.97
CA ASP A 171 5.46 -0.27 20.26
C ASP A 171 6.84 0.39 20.19
N GLU A 172 7.10 1.13 19.12
CA GLU A 172 8.31 1.92 18.96
C GLU A 172 8.47 2.93 20.10
N ALA A 173 7.42 3.71 20.41
CA ALA A 173 7.48 4.70 21.48
C ALA A 173 7.85 4.10 22.86
N LYS A 174 7.45 2.86 23.13
CA LYS A 174 7.69 2.18 24.41
C LYS A 174 9.02 1.44 24.44
N HIS A 175 9.39 0.79 23.34
CA HIS A 175 10.44 -0.21 23.33
C HIS A 175 11.62 0.14 22.42
N GLY A 176 11.46 1.11 21.51
CA GLY A 176 12.48 1.55 20.54
C GLY A 176 13.84 1.80 21.18
N ARG A 177 14.92 1.58 20.45
CA ARG A 177 16.28 1.75 20.99
C ARG A 177 16.74 3.19 20.89
N GLU A 178 16.52 3.82 19.74
CA GLU A 178 17.00 5.17 19.48
C GLU A 178 16.05 6.22 20.07
N ALA A 179 16.58 7.08 20.96
CA ALA A 179 15.76 7.95 21.79
C ALA A 179 14.98 9.02 20.99
N ASP A 180 15.53 9.47 19.87
CA ASP A 180 14.88 10.42 18.98
C ASP A 180 13.82 9.75 18.09
N ILE A 181 14.00 8.48 17.70
CA ILE A 181 12.96 7.69 17.02
C ILE A 181 11.78 7.44 17.97
N ARG A 182 12.02 7.01 19.22
CA ARG A 182 10.97 6.90 20.25
C ARG A 182 10.21 8.21 20.46
N LYS A 183 10.94 9.32 20.54
CA LYS A 183 10.36 10.65 20.75
C LYS A 183 9.50 11.06 19.55
N PHE A 184 9.98 10.79 18.33
CA PHE A 184 9.19 11.02 17.12
C PHE A 184 7.91 10.18 17.12
N ALA A 185 8.02 8.88 17.40
CA ALA A 185 6.88 7.98 17.45
C ALA A 185 5.83 8.46 18.47
N THR A 186 6.27 8.83 19.68
CA THR A 186 5.42 9.42 20.73
C THR A 186 4.70 10.68 20.25
N SER A 187 5.42 11.59 19.58
CA SER A 187 4.84 12.83 19.06
C SER A 187 3.80 12.57 17.96
N ALA A 188 4.11 11.67 17.03
CA ALA A 188 3.26 11.35 15.88
C ALA A 188 1.93 10.70 16.29
N LEU A 189 1.89 9.96 17.42
CA LEU A 189 0.65 9.39 17.96
C LEU A 189 -0.46 10.43 18.18
N THR A 190 -0.11 11.69 18.49
CA THR A 190 -1.10 12.77 18.62
C THR A 190 -1.81 13.03 17.29
N THR A 191 -1.08 13.06 16.18
CA THR A 191 -1.65 13.23 14.84
C THR A 191 -2.43 12.00 14.40
N LEU A 192 -1.89 10.80 14.60
CA LEU A 192 -2.55 9.55 14.20
C LEU A 192 -3.87 9.31 14.95
N HIS A 193 -3.95 9.64 16.25
CA HIS A 193 -5.21 9.54 17.00
C HIS A 193 -6.27 10.53 16.53
N ARG A 194 -5.84 11.74 16.15
CA ARG A 194 -6.74 12.74 15.54
C ARG A 194 -7.27 12.23 14.20
N GLU A 195 -6.40 11.69 13.35
CA GLU A 195 -6.77 11.08 12.07
C GLU A 195 -7.70 9.89 12.24
N LEU A 196 -7.46 9.03 13.24
CA LEU A 196 -8.35 7.91 13.56
C LEU A 196 -9.75 8.40 13.93
N SER A 197 -9.84 9.45 14.75
CA SER A 197 -11.11 10.05 15.14
C SER A 197 -11.86 10.62 13.93
N MET A 198 -11.15 11.31 13.03
CA MET A 198 -11.71 11.82 11.77
C MET A 198 -12.19 10.67 10.87
N ALA A 199 -11.39 9.60 10.73
CA ALA A 199 -11.74 8.43 9.91
C ALA A 199 -13.01 7.75 10.42
N GLN A 200 -13.13 7.53 11.74
CA GLN A 200 -14.32 6.93 12.34
C GLN A 200 -15.57 7.80 12.13
N ALA A 201 -15.44 9.12 12.26
CA ALA A 201 -16.55 10.04 12.02
C ALA A 201 -16.97 10.02 10.54
N LEU A 202 -16.00 10.01 9.63
CA LEU A 202 -16.24 9.94 8.20
C LEU A 202 -16.92 8.63 7.81
N GLU A 203 -16.40 7.49 8.25
CA GLU A 203 -16.97 6.15 7.99
C GLU A 203 -18.43 6.07 8.43
N LYS A 204 -18.76 6.54 9.64
CA LYS A 204 -20.15 6.61 10.13
C LYS A 204 -21.05 7.49 9.26
N LYS A 205 -20.51 8.59 8.73
CA LYS A 205 -21.27 9.54 7.91
C LYS A 205 -21.52 9.04 6.49
N VAL A 206 -20.52 8.42 5.87
CA VAL A 206 -20.58 8.02 4.46
C VAL A 206 -21.00 6.56 4.27
N PHE A 207 -20.88 5.74 5.31
CA PHE A 207 -21.29 4.33 5.35
C PHE A 207 -22.02 3.97 6.66
N PRO A 208 -23.19 4.59 6.95
CA PRO A 208 -23.87 4.47 8.25
C PRO A 208 -24.44 3.07 8.59
N ASN A 209 -24.56 2.16 7.61
CA ASN A 209 -25.20 0.84 7.77
C ASN A 209 -24.22 -0.31 7.48
N GLN A 210 -22.94 -0.13 7.77
CA GLN A 210 -21.92 -1.19 7.72
C GLN A 210 -21.51 -1.62 9.12
#